data_AF-A0A7X5IQP0-F1
#
_entry.id   AF-A0A7X5IQP0-F1
#
_cell.length_a   1.000
_cell.length_b   1.000
_cell.length_c   1.000
_cell.angle_alpha   90.00
_cell.angle_beta   90.00
_cell.angle_gamma   90.00
#
_symmetry.space_group_name_H-M   'P 1'
#
loop_
_entity.id
_entity.type
_entity.pdbx_description
1 polymer ?
#
loop_
_entity_poly.entity_id
_entity_poly.type
_entity_poly.pdbx_seq_one_letter_code
_entity_poly.pdbx_strand_id
1 'polypeptide(L)' 'MKLETKLREYRAKTGMRQDELAAKVGVRRETIGNLENGRYNPSLRLAMDIAAVFDCTVEELFRFID' A
#
# COMPACT_ATOMS: atom_id res chain seq x y z
N MET A 1 16.41 -9.16 -0.53
CA MET A 1 15.05 -8.80 -1.00
C MET A 1 14.49 -7.64 -0.21
N LYS A 2 14.51 -6.46 -0.82
CA LYS A 2 13.87 -5.24 -0.33
C LYS A 2 12.50 -5.10 -0.99
N LEU A 3 11.50 -4.65 -0.23
CA LEU A 3 10.20 -4.30 -0.78
C LEU A 3 10.27 -2.89 -1.39
N GLU A 4 10.02 -2.79 -2.68
CA GLU A 4 9.73 -1.55 -3.38
C GLU A 4 8.20 -1.40 -3.48
N THR A 5 7.69 -0.18 -3.28
CA THR A 5 6.25 0.09 -3.37
C THR A 5 5.94 1.38 -4.13
N LYS A 6 4.84 1.36 -4.89
CA LYS A 6 4.24 2.52 -5.53
C LYS A 6 3.01 3.04 -4.77
N LEU A 7 2.76 2.53 -3.56
CA LEU A 7 1.56 2.84 -2.79
C LEU A 7 1.33 4.34 -2.63
N ARG A 8 2.40 5.10 -2.36
CA ARG A 8 2.31 6.56 -2.22
C ARG A 8 1.88 7.24 -3.51
N GLU A 9 2.35 6.76 -4.66
CA GLU A 9 2.00 7.32 -5.97
C GLU A 9 0.52 7.08 -6.27
N TYR A 10 0.02 5.86 -6.09
CA TYR A 10 -1.39 5.53 -6.30
C TYR A 10 -2.29 6.32 -5.35
N ARG A 11 -1.94 6.38 -4.06
CA ARG A 11 -2.69 7.18 -3.09
C ARG A 11 -2.72 8.67 -3.45
N ALA A 12 -1.59 9.23 -3.89
CA ALA A 12 -1.52 10.63 -4.29
C ALA A 12 -2.33 10.93 -5.57
N LYS A 13 -2.35 10.01 -6.55
CA LYS A 13 -3.16 10.14 -7.77
C LYS A 13 -4.66 10.22 -7.48
N THR A 14 -5.12 9.54 -6.42
CA THR A 14 -6.54 9.60 -6.00
C THR A 14 -6.82 10.73 -5.00
N GLY A 15 -5.84 11.58 -4.67
CA GLY A 15 -6.00 12.64 -3.68
C GLY A 15 -6.24 12.15 -2.24
N MET A 16 -6.02 10.87 -1.97
CA MET A 16 -6.39 10.24 -0.69
C MET A 16 -5.33 10.50 0.37
N ARG A 17 -5.73 10.74 1.61
CA ARG A 17 -4.85 10.83 2.79
C ARG A 17 -4.56 9.43 3.34
N GLN A 18 -3.46 9.29 4.09
CA GLN A 18 -3.03 7.97 4.61
C GLN A 18 -4.07 7.35 5.55
N ASP A 19 -4.75 8.17 6.35
CA ASP A 19 -5.80 7.74 7.27
C ASP A 19 -7.08 7.33 6.55
N GLU A 20 -7.40 7.93 5.40
CA GLU A 20 -8.51 7.49 4.56
C GLU A 20 -8.25 6.10 3.95
N LEU A 21 -7.04 5.87 3.44
CA LEU A 21 -6.66 4.53 2.97
C LEU A 21 -6.68 3.52 4.11
N ALA A 22 -6.12 3.90 5.27
CA ALA A 22 -6.05 3.04 6.44
C ALA A 22 -7.45 2.61 6.91
N ALA A 23 -8.41 3.54 6.91
CA ALA A 23 -9.80 3.26 7.24
C ALA A 23 -10.45 2.28 6.24
N LYS A 24 -10.18 2.44 4.93
CA LYS A 24 -10.73 1.55 3.89
C LYS A 24 -10.25 0.11 4.01
N VAL A 25 -9.00 -0.11 4.41
CA VAL A 25 -8.39 -1.45 4.52
C VAL A 25 -8.29 -1.97 5.96
N GLY A 26 -8.91 -1.27 6.92
CA GLY A 26 -9.03 -1.72 8.30
C GLY A 26 -7.71 -1.74 9.09
N VAL A 27 -6.80 -0.81 8.83
CA VAL A 27 -5.50 -0.72 9.52
C VAL A 27 -5.28 0.65 10.17
N ARG A 28 -4.17 0.80 10.90
CA ARG A 28 -3.77 2.10 11.47
C ARG A 28 -3.14 2.97 10.38
N ARG A 29 -3.25 4.29 10.49
CA ARG A 29 -2.56 5.23 9.58
C ARG A 29 -1.06 4.94 9.48
N GLU A 30 -0.42 4.62 10.60
CA GLU A 30 1.01 4.28 10.67
C GLU A 30 1.36 3.07 9.81
N THR A 31 0.45 2.09 9.70
CA THR A 31 0.59 0.91 8.83
C THR A 31 0.78 1.34 7.38
N ILE A 32 -0.07 2.24 6.88
CA ILE A 32 0.06 2.81 5.53
C ILE A 32 1.36 3.59 5.39
N GLY A 33 1.70 4.43 6.38
CA GLY A 33 2.95 5.19 6.36
C GLY A 33 4.19 4.29 6.30
N ASN A 34 4.22 3.21 7.08
CA ASN A 34 5.32 2.26 7.07
C ASN A 34 5.39 1.48 5.74
N LEU A 35 4.25 1.12 5.14
CA LEU A 35 4.19 0.49 3.82
C LEU A 35 4.73 1.41 2.73
N GLU A 36 4.27 2.67 2.68
CA GLU A 36 4.74 3.66 1.70
C GLU A 36 6.25 3.89 1.73
N ASN A 37 6.89 3.64 2.88
CA ASN A 37 8.33 3.74 3.06
C ASN A 37 9.07 2.39 2.93
N GLY A 38 8.37 1.32 2.52
CA GLY A 38 8.94 -0.02 2.34
C GLY A 38 9.50 -0.63 3.63
N ARG A 39 8.99 -0.24 4.81
CA ARG A 39 9.56 -0.64 6.11
C ARG A 39 9.25 -2.09 6.50
N TYR A 40 8.21 -2.68 5.92
CA TYR A 40 7.86 -4.09 6.15
C TYR A 40 7.04 -4.65 5.00
N ASN A 41 6.94 -5.99 4.95
CA ASN A 41 6.17 -6.71 3.96
C ASN A 41 4.71 -6.86 4.41
N PRO A 42 3.72 -6.35 3.65
CA PRO A 42 2.31 -6.56 3.99
C PRO A 42 1.96 -8.05 3.93
N SER A 43 0.92 -8.44 4.67
CA SER A 43 0.26 -9.73 4.40
C SER A 43 -0.37 -9.71 3.02
N LEU A 44 -0.52 -10.88 2.39
CA LEU A 44 -1.20 -11.00 1.10
C LEU A 44 -2.60 -10.37 1.14
N ARG A 45 -3.35 -10.58 2.23
CA ARG A 45 -4.66 -9.96 2.43
C ARG A 45 -4.61 -8.43 2.37
N LEU A 46 -3.70 -7.81 3.12
CA LEU A 46 -3.57 -6.35 3.12
C LEU A 46 -3.14 -5.82 1.74
N ALA A 47 -2.24 -6.53 1.06
CA ALA A 47 -1.82 -6.15 -0.29
C ALA A 47 -3.00 -6.21 -1.29
N MET A 48 -3.81 -7.27 -1.23
CA MET A 48 -5.01 -7.43 -2.06
C MET A 48 -6.08 -6.37 -1.75
N ASP A 49 -6.32 -6.08 -0.46
CA ASP A 49 -7.29 -5.06 -0.04
C ASP A 49 -6.88 -3.67 -0.55
N ILE A 50 -5.59 -3.34 -0.48
CA ILE A 50 -5.05 -2.08 -1.02
C ILE A 50 -5.17 -2.04 -2.54
N ALA A 51 -4.83 -3.12 -3.24
CA ALA A 51 -4.95 -3.21 -4.69
C ALA A 51 -6.39 -3.00 -5.16
N ALA A 52 -7.36 -3.58 -4.46
CA ALA A 52 -8.78 -3.38 -4.71
C ALA A 52 -9.24 -1.92 -4.52
N VAL A 53 -8.66 -1.17 -3.58
CA VAL A 53 -8.98 0.27 -3.39
C VAL A 53 -8.58 1.10 -4.61
N PHE A 54 -7.52 0.69 -5.32
CA PHE A 54 -6.96 1.42 -6.44
C PHE A 54 -7.28 0.83 -7.82
N ASP A 55 -8.10 -0.23 -7.86
CA ASP A 55 -8.46 -0.95 -9.09
C ASP A 55 -7.21 -1.37 -9.91
N CYS A 56 -6.23 -1.95 -9.23
CA CYS A 56 -4.97 -2.40 -9.82
C CYS A 56 -4.55 -3.76 -9.25
N THR A 57 -3.44 -4.33 -9.73
CA THR A 57 -2.90 -5.58 -9.18
C THR A 57 -1.91 -5.33 -8.03
N VAL A 58 -1.65 -6.37 -7.24
CA VAL A 58 -0.65 -6.32 -6.16
C VAL A 58 0.75 -6.04 -6.72
N GLU A 59 1.08 -6.62 -7.87
CA GLU A 59 2.36 -6.48 -8.56
C GLU A 59 2.60 -5.07 -9.13
N GLU A 60 1.52 -4.31 -9.39
CA GLU A 60 1.62 -2.90 -9.74
C GLU A 60 2.00 -2.03 -8.54
N LEU A 61 1.56 -2.42 -7.33
CA LEU A 61 1.81 -1.69 -6.09
C LEU A 61 3.09 -2.09 -5.37
N PHE A 62 3.49 -3.36 -5.47
CA PHE A 62 4.54 -3.96 -4.65
C PHE A 62 5.43 -4.86 -5.49
N ARG A 63 6.75 -4.75 -5.30
CA ARG A 63 7.75 -5.59 -5.95
C ARG A 63 8.88 -5.91 -4.98
N PHE A 64 9.37 -7.14 -5.03
CA PHE A 64 10.64 -7.47 -4.38
C PHE A 64 11.78 -7.25 -5.36
N ILE A 65 12.79 -6.52 -4.91
CA ILE A 65 14.07 -6.36 -5.62
C ILE A 65 15.17 -7.00 -4.78
N ASP A 66 16.15 -7.61 -5.44
CA ASP A 66 17.31 -8.21 -4.77
C ASP A 66 18.23 -7.15 -4.16
#